data_AF-A0A8S3JKE1-F1
#
_entry.id   AF-A0A8S3JKE1-F1
#
_cell.length_a   1.000
_cell.length_b   1.000
_cell.length_c   1.000
_cell.angle_alpha   90.00
_cell.angle_beta   90.00
_cell.angle_gamma   90.00
#
_symmetry.space_group_name_H-M   'P 1'
#
loop_
_entity.id
_entity.type
_entity.pdbx_description
1 polymer ?
#
loop_
_entity_poly.entity_id
_entity_poly.type
_entity_poly.pdbx_seq_one_letter_code
_entity_poly.pdbx_strand_id
1 'polypeptide(L)'
;LPPFLNVQPGTVYAVWNTFAGGISTLATESSTGSGTYFTGKSPNNLFDDKLSTIYSARGFSSSGVNLYAGLGTGFYMTVAQCQPVLLGFQFGHAYNLSEREPLTVTVEGTNCVNLLSCLSWTLLYTGSTGLDIQVNSSQYGKYQSISNSVIYNSYRFLTTSKRNSSNFISYSEVQLFGYSSQTSSQTSAASKYQFSFNIRK
;
A
#
# COMPACT_ATOMS: atom_id res chain seq x y z
N LEU A 1 4.19 5.18 16.24
CA LEU A 1 3.45 5.17 14.97
C LEU A 1 1.96 5.05 15.29
N PRO A 2 1.05 5.59 14.46
CA PRO A 2 -0.38 5.26 14.56
C PRO A 2 -0.61 3.74 14.50
N PRO A 3 -1.78 3.21 14.92
CA PRO A 3 -2.13 1.80 14.76
C PRO A 3 -2.10 1.33 13.30
N PHE A 4 -1.98 0.02 13.09
CA PHE A 4 -2.07 -0.58 11.76
C PHE A 4 -3.48 -0.51 11.17
N LEU A 5 -3.56 -0.20 9.88
CA LEU A 5 -4.73 -0.46 9.06
C LEU A 5 -4.52 -1.78 8.31
N ASN A 6 -5.52 -2.65 8.37
CA ASN A 6 -5.46 -3.98 7.80
C ASN A 6 -6.15 -3.94 6.45
N VAL A 7 -5.56 -4.57 5.46
CA VAL A 7 -6.18 -4.71 4.16
C VAL A 7 -7.23 -5.81 4.21
N GLN A 8 -8.38 -5.58 3.59
CA GLN A 8 -9.41 -6.60 3.44
C GLN A 8 -8.87 -7.74 2.55
N PRO A 9 -8.87 -8.99 3.03
CA PRO A 9 -8.36 -10.12 2.25
C PRO A 9 -9.02 -10.23 0.87
N GLY A 10 -8.21 -10.49 -0.16
CA GLY A 10 -8.68 -10.64 -1.54
C GLY A 10 -9.04 -9.33 -2.25
N THR A 11 -8.74 -8.17 -1.66
CA THR A 11 -9.04 -6.85 -2.27
C THR A 11 -7.84 -6.13 -2.85
N VAL A 12 -6.66 -6.77 -2.90
CA VAL A 12 -5.44 -6.17 -3.43
C VAL A 12 -5.27 -6.53 -4.88
N TYR A 13 -5.20 -5.51 -5.74
CA TYR A 13 -5.04 -5.69 -7.17
C TYR A 13 -3.93 -4.81 -7.71
N ALA A 14 -3.11 -5.40 -8.56
CA ALA A 14 -2.07 -4.71 -9.28
C ALA A 14 -2.69 -3.89 -10.43
N VAL A 15 -2.22 -2.67 -10.61
CA VAL A 15 -2.67 -1.79 -11.69
C VAL A 15 -1.50 -1.25 -12.49
N TRP A 16 -1.79 -0.87 -13.73
CA TRP A 16 -0.87 -0.20 -14.63
C TRP A 16 -1.60 0.78 -15.56
N ASN A 17 -0.83 1.46 -16.41
CA ASN A 17 -1.31 2.48 -17.35
C ASN A 17 -2.18 3.52 -16.65
N THR A 18 -1.66 4.08 -15.56
CA THR A 18 -2.42 4.93 -14.66
C THR A 18 -1.55 6.06 -14.12
N PHE A 19 -2.22 7.09 -13.61
CA PHE A 19 -1.65 8.30 -13.03
C PHE A 19 -2.61 8.83 -11.96
N ALA A 20 -2.15 9.74 -11.10
CA ALA A 20 -2.99 10.30 -10.05
C ALA A 20 -4.24 10.98 -10.62
N GLY A 21 -5.41 10.68 -10.06
CA GLY A 21 -6.74 11.11 -10.52
C GLY A 21 -7.27 10.35 -11.73
N GLY A 22 -6.43 9.55 -12.41
CA GLY A 22 -6.79 8.82 -13.62
C GLY A 22 -7.45 7.47 -13.35
N ILE A 23 -8.02 6.89 -14.42
CA ILE A 23 -8.46 5.49 -14.43
C ILE A 23 -7.25 4.54 -14.37
N SER A 24 -7.50 3.28 -14.04
CA SER A 24 -6.48 2.23 -13.99
C SER A 24 -6.84 1.04 -14.86
N THR A 25 -5.82 0.37 -15.40
CA THR A 25 -5.96 -0.95 -16.03
C THR A 25 -5.42 -2.02 -15.08
N LEU A 26 -6.08 -3.17 -14.97
CA LEU A 26 -5.55 -4.29 -14.20
C LEU A 26 -4.27 -4.82 -14.82
N ALA A 27 -3.26 -5.04 -13.99
CA ALA A 27 -2.07 -5.76 -14.41
C ALA A 27 -2.34 -7.27 -14.37
N THR A 28 -1.70 -8.02 -15.27
CA THR A 28 -1.88 -9.46 -15.38
C THR A 28 -0.62 -10.23 -15.01
N GLU A 29 -0.77 -11.45 -14.51
CA GLU A 29 0.37 -12.33 -14.26
C GLU A 29 0.96 -12.80 -15.60
N SER A 30 2.23 -12.50 -15.86
CA SER A 30 2.94 -12.99 -17.04
C SER A 30 4.45 -12.82 -16.90
N SER A 31 5.21 -13.65 -17.61
CA SER A 31 6.67 -13.51 -17.72
C SER A 31 7.09 -12.38 -18.67
N THR A 32 6.22 -11.94 -19.58
CA THR A 32 6.48 -10.93 -20.63
C THR A 32 5.28 -10.04 -20.90
N GLY A 33 5.52 -8.88 -21.51
CA GLY A 33 4.47 -7.94 -21.91
C GLY A 33 4.30 -6.77 -20.95
N SER A 34 3.87 -5.63 -21.48
CA SER A 34 3.57 -4.44 -20.68
C SER A 34 2.35 -4.69 -19.80
N GLY A 35 2.30 -4.03 -18.65
CA GLY A 35 1.18 -4.18 -17.72
C GLY A 35 1.15 -5.52 -17.01
N THR A 36 2.30 -6.17 -16.85
CA THR A 36 2.37 -7.48 -16.21
C THR A 36 3.12 -7.43 -14.90
N TYR A 37 2.80 -8.36 -14.00
CA TYR A 37 3.62 -8.70 -12.85
C TYR A 37 4.14 -10.13 -12.98
N PHE A 38 5.34 -10.37 -12.42
CA PHE A 38 6.01 -11.66 -12.57
C PHE A 38 5.30 -12.77 -11.79
N THR A 39 5.29 -13.99 -12.34
CA THR A 39 4.61 -15.14 -11.73
C THR A 39 5.10 -15.40 -10.30
N GLY A 40 4.15 -15.55 -9.36
CA GLY A 40 4.43 -15.69 -7.93
C GLY A 40 4.93 -14.42 -7.23
N LYS A 41 5.04 -13.29 -7.95
CA LYS A 41 5.36 -11.95 -7.41
C LYS A 41 4.14 -11.03 -7.49
N SER A 42 3.01 -11.57 -7.05
CA SER A 42 1.68 -10.94 -7.08
C SER A 42 1.57 -9.79 -6.06
N PRO A 43 0.57 -8.89 -6.21
CA PRO A 43 0.35 -7.81 -5.25
C PRO A 43 -0.06 -8.31 -3.85
N ASN A 44 -0.52 -9.56 -3.70
CA ASN A 44 -0.82 -10.13 -2.38
C ASN A 44 0.41 -10.27 -1.49
N ASN A 45 1.61 -10.36 -2.08
CA ASN A 45 2.86 -10.39 -1.33
C ASN A 45 3.12 -9.07 -0.56
N LEU A 46 2.42 -7.98 -0.89
CA LEU A 46 2.58 -6.68 -0.23
C LEU A 46 1.91 -6.57 1.13
N PHE A 47 1.13 -7.59 1.53
CA PHE A 47 0.33 -7.58 2.74
C PHE A 47 0.27 -9.01 3.34
N ASP A 48 1.36 -9.77 3.23
CA ASP A 48 1.45 -11.15 3.74
C ASP A 48 2.30 -11.29 5.01
N ASP A 49 2.75 -10.14 5.54
CA ASP A 49 3.64 -9.96 6.69
C ASP A 49 5.02 -10.64 6.51
N LYS A 50 5.52 -10.78 5.26
CA LYS A 50 6.80 -11.43 4.96
C LYS A 50 7.66 -10.59 4.02
N LEU A 51 8.72 -10.02 4.59
CA LEU A 51 9.78 -9.32 3.84
C LEU A 51 10.61 -10.23 2.89
N SER A 52 10.31 -11.53 2.82
CA SER A 52 10.97 -12.49 1.91
C SER A 52 10.18 -12.74 0.63
N THR A 53 8.90 -12.39 0.58
CA THR A 53 8.10 -12.36 -0.66
C THR A 53 8.20 -10.95 -1.26
N ILE A 54 7.95 -10.81 -2.56
CA ILE A 54 8.01 -9.50 -3.22
C ILE A 54 6.90 -9.38 -4.25
N TYR A 55 6.40 -8.17 -4.46
CA TYR A 55 5.68 -7.81 -5.67
C TYR A 55 6.68 -7.39 -6.75
N SER A 56 6.42 -7.67 -8.02
CA SER A 56 7.30 -7.24 -9.12
C SER A 56 6.54 -6.92 -10.40
N ALA A 57 6.56 -5.66 -10.82
CA ALA A 57 5.75 -5.14 -11.93
C ALA A 57 6.58 -4.53 -13.07
N ARG A 58 6.15 -4.76 -14.32
CA ARG A 58 6.83 -4.25 -15.54
C ARG A 58 6.32 -2.90 -16.02
N GLY A 59 5.07 -2.53 -15.71
CA GLY A 59 4.49 -1.27 -16.17
C GLY A 59 4.58 -1.09 -17.68
N PHE A 60 5.13 0.02 -18.14
CA PHE A 60 5.25 0.31 -19.57
C PHE A 60 6.29 -0.57 -20.31
N SER A 61 7.14 -1.32 -19.60
CA SER A 61 8.12 -2.21 -20.22
C SER A 61 7.52 -3.55 -20.64
N SER A 62 7.75 -3.98 -21.88
CA SER A 62 7.36 -5.31 -22.35
C SER A 62 8.43 -6.38 -22.12
N SER A 63 9.70 -5.99 -22.06
CA SER A 63 10.85 -6.87 -21.81
C SER A 63 12.12 -6.07 -21.47
N GLY A 64 13.18 -6.77 -21.05
CA GLY A 64 14.52 -6.18 -20.88
C GLY A 64 14.67 -5.23 -19.69
N VAL A 65 15.88 -4.68 -19.55
CA VAL A 65 16.29 -3.71 -18.52
C VAL A 65 16.21 -2.30 -19.11
N ASN A 66 15.44 -1.41 -18.50
CA ASN A 66 15.29 -0.02 -18.95
C ASN A 66 14.87 0.92 -17.80
N LEU A 67 14.87 2.22 -18.07
CA LEU A 67 14.55 3.25 -17.07
C LEU A 67 13.05 3.39 -16.76
N TYR A 68 12.16 2.83 -17.58
CA TYR A 68 10.72 3.02 -17.46
C TYR A 68 9.96 1.77 -16.99
N ALA A 69 10.62 0.62 -16.84
CA ALA A 69 10.01 -0.58 -16.29
C ALA A 69 9.49 -0.33 -14.87
N GLY A 70 8.24 -0.70 -14.63
CA GLY A 70 7.50 -0.51 -13.39
C GLY A 70 6.89 0.88 -13.22
N LEU A 71 7.24 1.87 -14.06
CA LEU A 71 6.57 3.18 -14.01
C LEU A 71 5.11 3.06 -14.45
N GLY A 72 4.27 3.92 -13.87
CA GLY A 72 2.82 3.91 -14.11
C GLY A 72 2.13 2.65 -13.59
N THR A 73 2.78 1.93 -12.66
CA THR A 73 2.19 0.79 -11.95
C THR A 73 1.89 1.12 -10.50
N GLY A 74 1.15 0.24 -9.87
CA GLY A 74 0.82 0.36 -8.47
C GLY A 74 -0.06 -0.78 -8.02
N PHE A 75 -0.80 -0.51 -6.98
CA PHE A 75 -1.88 -1.35 -6.52
C PHE A 75 -3.00 -0.47 -5.96
N TYR A 76 -4.22 -1.00 -5.93
CA TYR A 76 -5.25 -0.51 -5.04
C TYR A 76 -5.66 -1.61 -4.08
N MET A 77 -6.25 -1.19 -2.96
CA MET A 77 -6.82 -2.09 -1.97
C MET A 77 -8.07 -1.49 -1.32
N THR A 78 -8.79 -2.32 -0.56
CA THR A 78 -9.81 -1.88 0.38
C THR A 78 -9.34 -2.17 1.81
N VAL A 79 -9.55 -1.23 2.72
CA VAL A 79 -9.21 -1.38 4.14
C VAL A 79 -10.33 -2.15 4.85
N ALA A 80 -9.97 -3.08 5.71
CA ALA A 80 -10.92 -3.95 6.42
C ALA A 80 -11.68 -3.23 7.54
N GLN A 81 -11.07 -2.22 8.16
CA GLN A 81 -11.65 -1.50 9.28
C GLN A 81 -12.78 -0.55 8.86
N CYS A 82 -13.71 -0.30 9.79
CA CYS A 82 -14.78 0.68 9.63
C CYS A 82 -14.24 2.12 9.75
N GLN A 83 -14.65 2.99 8.83
CA GLN A 83 -14.25 4.39 8.78
C GLN A 83 -12.74 4.62 8.90
N PRO A 84 -11.92 4.03 8.00
CA PRO A 84 -10.48 4.14 8.12
C PRO A 84 -9.96 5.48 7.59
N VAL A 85 -9.01 6.05 8.30
CA VAL A 85 -8.23 7.23 7.91
C VAL A 85 -6.76 6.85 7.85
N LEU A 86 -6.19 6.78 6.64
CA LEU A 86 -4.76 6.53 6.42
C LEU A 86 -3.95 7.78 6.78
N LEU A 87 -2.94 7.62 7.63
CA LEU A 87 -2.04 8.67 8.11
C LEU A 87 -0.57 8.43 7.76
N GLY A 88 -0.22 7.26 7.26
CA GLY A 88 1.12 6.99 6.81
C GLY A 88 1.34 5.56 6.39
N PHE A 89 2.54 5.29 5.91
CA PHE A 89 2.92 3.99 5.38
C PHE A 89 4.42 3.72 5.52
N GLN A 90 4.81 2.45 5.35
CA GLN A 90 6.19 2.00 5.18
C GLN A 90 6.26 0.94 4.08
N PHE A 91 7.23 1.09 3.17
CA PHE A 91 7.54 0.05 2.18
C PHE A 91 8.63 -0.87 2.74
N GLY A 92 8.58 -2.15 2.38
CA GLY A 92 9.64 -3.12 2.63
C GLY A 92 10.64 -3.20 1.48
N HIS A 93 11.93 -3.22 1.81
CA HIS A 93 13.02 -3.40 0.85
C HIS A 93 12.96 -4.77 0.15
N ALA A 94 13.22 -4.78 -1.15
CA ALA A 94 13.40 -6.03 -1.88
C ALA A 94 14.85 -6.52 -1.72
N TYR A 95 15.04 -7.62 -1.00
CA TYR A 95 16.37 -8.17 -0.73
C TYR A 95 17.19 -8.36 -2.01
N ASN A 96 18.38 -7.73 -2.05
CA ASN A 96 19.32 -7.76 -3.18
C ASN A 96 18.74 -7.30 -4.53
N LEU A 97 17.72 -6.44 -4.52
CA LEU A 97 17.08 -5.91 -5.74
C LEU A 97 16.91 -4.38 -5.67
N SER A 98 17.85 -3.69 -5.02
CA SER A 98 17.76 -2.25 -4.74
C SER A 98 17.57 -1.37 -5.99
N GLU A 99 18.06 -1.80 -7.15
CA GLU A 99 17.89 -1.10 -8.42
C GLU A 99 16.42 -1.06 -8.89
N ARG A 100 15.61 -1.99 -8.40
CA ARG A 100 14.18 -2.14 -8.71
C ARG A 100 13.28 -1.40 -7.73
N GLU A 101 13.83 -0.83 -6.67
CA GLU A 101 12.99 -0.24 -5.63
C GLU A 101 12.29 1.03 -6.14
N PRO A 102 10.99 1.20 -5.83
CA PRO A 102 10.30 2.46 -6.10
C PRO A 102 10.86 3.53 -5.17
N LEU A 103 11.25 4.69 -5.71
CA LEU A 103 11.73 5.81 -4.90
C LEU A 103 10.59 6.74 -4.49
N THR A 104 9.65 7.00 -5.40
CA THR A 104 8.52 7.89 -5.14
C THR A 104 7.19 7.27 -5.54
N VAL A 105 6.13 7.70 -4.85
CA VAL A 105 4.77 7.20 -5.00
C VAL A 105 3.76 8.35 -4.90
N THR A 106 2.58 8.18 -5.51
CA THR A 106 1.38 8.92 -5.11
C THR A 106 0.45 8.01 -4.32
N VAL A 107 -0.14 8.53 -3.25
CA VAL A 107 -1.19 7.83 -2.49
C VAL A 107 -2.49 8.59 -2.64
N GLU A 108 -3.55 7.85 -2.93
CA GLU A 108 -4.87 8.40 -3.19
C GLU A 108 -5.93 7.64 -2.41
N GLY A 109 -6.99 8.33 -2.00
CA GLY A 109 -8.14 7.74 -1.33
C GLY A 109 -9.42 7.88 -2.17
N THR A 110 -10.31 6.90 -2.08
CA THR A 110 -11.66 7.00 -2.66
C THR A 110 -12.69 6.20 -1.88
N ASN A 111 -13.97 6.54 -2.11
CA ASN A 111 -15.14 5.80 -1.66
C ASN A 111 -15.99 5.28 -2.84
N CYS A 112 -15.44 5.32 -4.07
CA CYS A 112 -16.05 4.70 -5.24
C CYS A 112 -16.25 3.20 -5.04
N VAL A 113 -17.34 2.66 -5.60
CA VAL A 113 -17.57 1.19 -5.64
C VAL A 113 -16.72 0.53 -6.74
N ASN A 114 -16.67 1.13 -7.94
CA ASN A 114 -15.84 0.63 -9.04
C ASN A 114 -14.49 1.35 -9.06
N LEU A 115 -13.46 0.71 -8.51
CA LEU A 115 -12.14 1.32 -8.31
C LEU A 115 -11.35 1.54 -9.60
N LEU A 116 -11.57 0.72 -10.64
CA LEU A 116 -10.81 0.81 -11.90
C LEU A 116 -11.20 2.01 -12.76
N SER A 117 -12.51 2.31 -12.83
CA SER A 117 -13.06 3.42 -13.61
C SER A 117 -13.40 4.66 -12.78
N CYS A 118 -13.10 4.64 -11.47
CA CYS A 118 -13.31 5.79 -10.60
C CYS A 118 -12.42 6.96 -11.03
N LEU A 119 -13.02 8.13 -11.24
CA LEU A 119 -12.33 9.41 -11.45
C LEU A 119 -12.27 10.26 -10.17
N SER A 120 -12.90 9.80 -9.09
CA SER A 120 -12.97 10.49 -7.79
C SER A 120 -11.89 10.01 -6.82
N TRP A 121 -10.67 9.80 -7.32
CA TRP A 121 -9.50 9.58 -6.48
C TRP A 121 -8.99 10.92 -5.96
N THR A 122 -8.86 11.05 -4.64
CA THR A 122 -8.29 12.24 -4.01
C THR A 122 -6.84 12.00 -3.71
N LEU A 123 -5.94 12.82 -4.26
CA LEU A 123 -4.51 12.77 -3.95
C LEU A 123 -4.27 13.16 -2.49
N LEU A 124 -3.65 12.25 -1.72
CA LEU A 124 -3.33 12.43 -0.30
C LEU A 124 -1.83 12.66 -0.08
N TYR A 125 -1.00 12.08 -0.94
CA TYR A 125 0.45 12.13 -0.79
C TYR A 125 1.13 12.05 -2.15
N THR A 126 2.22 12.80 -2.31
CA THR A 126 3.22 12.61 -3.37
C THR A 126 4.59 12.80 -2.74
N GLY A 127 5.49 11.84 -2.94
CA GLY A 127 6.80 11.89 -2.30
C GLY A 127 7.48 10.53 -2.23
N SER A 128 8.44 10.43 -1.30
CA SER A 128 9.26 9.25 -1.09
C SER A 128 8.45 8.02 -0.66
N THR A 129 8.93 6.83 -1.01
CA THR A 129 8.45 5.54 -0.45
C THR A 129 9.09 5.20 0.89
N GLY A 130 10.12 5.94 1.29
CA GLY A 130 10.99 5.63 2.41
C GLY A 130 12.15 4.68 2.06
N LEU A 131 12.25 4.27 0.80
CA LEU A 131 13.34 3.42 0.29
C LEU A 131 14.46 4.25 -0.34
N ASP A 132 14.67 5.52 0.03
CA ASP A 132 15.67 6.38 -0.63
C ASP A 132 17.11 5.86 -0.47
N ILE A 133 17.39 5.23 0.66
CA ILE A 133 18.70 4.67 1.00
C ILE A 133 18.74 3.21 0.52
N GLN A 134 19.78 2.86 -0.23
CA GLN A 134 20.00 1.49 -0.64
C GLN A 134 20.35 0.62 0.58
N VAL A 135 19.63 -0.50 0.69
CA VAL A 135 19.89 -1.53 1.69
C VAL A 135 19.87 -2.89 1.00
N ASN A 136 20.79 -3.78 1.38
CA ASN A 136 20.84 -5.16 0.92
C ASN A 136 20.33 -6.15 1.98
N SER A 137 19.24 -5.81 2.68
CA SER A 137 18.60 -6.66 3.68
C SER A 137 17.07 -6.53 3.62
N SER A 138 16.37 -7.59 4.02
CA SER A 138 14.90 -7.58 4.18
C SER A 138 14.53 -6.78 5.43
N GLN A 139 14.27 -5.48 5.26
CA GLN A 139 13.79 -4.59 6.32
C GLN A 139 12.79 -3.56 5.78
N TYR A 140 12.05 -2.91 6.68
CA TYR A 140 11.21 -1.77 6.33
C TYR A 140 12.06 -0.52 6.10
N GLY A 141 11.67 0.28 5.12
CA GLY A 141 12.18 1.62 4.89
C GLY A 141 11.64 2.65 5.90
N LYS A 142 11.94 3.92 5.67
CA LYS A 142 11.52 5.01 6.54
C LYS A 142 10.02 5.26 6.47
N TYR A 143 9.39 5.44 7.63
CA TYR A 143 7.98 5.84 7.74
C TYR A 143 7.70 7.17 7.02
N GLN A 144 6.64 7.19 6.22
CA GLN A 144 6.14 8.35 5.50
C GLN A 144 4.79 8.77 6.09
N SER A 145 4.70 10.02 6.54
CA SER A 145 3.46 10.59 7.06
C SER A 145 2.60 11.18 5.94
N ILE A 146 1.29 10.97 6.03
CA ILE A 146 0.27 11.55 5.16
C ILE A 146 -0.59 12.51 6.00
N SER A 147 -0.78 13.73 5.51
CA SER A 147 -1.73 14.67 6.11
C SER A 147 -3.13 14.41 5.55
N ASN A 148 -3.89 13.55 6.23
CA ASN A 148 -5.26 13.22 5.83
C ASN A 148 -6.19 13.21 7.04
N SER A 149 -7.37 13.80 6.89
CA SER A 149 -8.45 13.81 7.88
C SER A 149 -9.76 13.24 7.34
N VAL A 150 -9.74 12.70 6.12
CA VAL A 150 -10.92 12.19 5.41
C VAL A 150 -10.92 10.66 5.45
N ILE A 151 -12.11 10.11 5.63
CA ILE A 151 -12.37 8.67 5.62
C ILE A 151 -12.46 8.17 4.17
N TYR A 152 -11.62 7.19 3.83
CA TYR A 152 -11.68 6.49 2.54
C TYR A 152 -11.63 4.99 2.77
N ASN A 153 -12.53 4.26 2.11
CA ASN A 153 -12.58 2.80 2.19
C ASN A 153 -11.48 2.13 1.36
N SER A 154 -11.06 2.77 0.27
CA SER A 154 -10.07 2.22 -0.65
C SER A 154 -8.95 3.21 -0.91
N TYR A 155 -7.75 2.68 -1.05
CA TYR A 155 -6.55 3.47 -1.32
C TYR A 155 -5.81 2.90 -2.53
N ARG A 156 -5.14 3.78 -3.25
CA ARG A 156 -4.30 3.44 -4.42
C ARG A 156 -2.92 4.05 -4.25
N PHE A 157 -1.89 3.25 -4.49
CA PHE A 157 -0.50 3.63 -4.45
C PHE A 157 0.09 3.47 -5.84
N LEU A 158 0.58 4.55 -6.45
CA LEU A 158 1.13 4.53 -7.81
C LEU A 158 2.59 4.96 -7.80
N THR A 159 3.45 4.11 -8.33
CA THR A 159 4.88 4.40 -8.42
C THR A 159 5.16 5.45 -9.49
N THR A 160 5.87 6.50 -9.09
CA THR A 160 6.22 7.64 -9.97
C THR A 160 7.69 7.70 -10.34
N SER A 161 8.58 7.06 -9.56
CA SER A 161 10.00 6.90 -9.92
C SER A 161 10.61 5.67 -9.29
N LYS A 162 11.80 5.27 -9.78
CA LYS A 162 12.57 4.13 -9.29
C LYS A 162 14.05 4.43 -9.26
N ARG A 163 14.82 3.60 -8.55
CA ARG A 163 16.24 3.85 -8.28
C ARG A 163 17.10 3.85 -9.52
N ASN A 164 16.99 2.83 -10.37
CA ASN A 164 17.86 2.70 -11.54
C ASN A 164 17.18 1.89 -12.68
N SER A 165 17.90 1.73 -13.78
CA SER A 165 17.51 0.86 -14.89
C SER A 165 17.37 -0.58 -14.40
N SER A 166 16.22 -1.18 -14.69
CA SER A 166 15.86 -2.53 -14.26
C SER A 166 14.78 -3.09 -15.17
N ASN A 167 14.48 -4.38 -15.03
CA ASN A 167 13.41 -5.05 -15.76
C ASN A 167 12.03 -5.00 -15.07
N PHE A 168 12.00 -4.63 -13.78
CA PHE A 168 10.79 -4.49 -12.96
C PHE A 168 10.99 -3.40 -11.90
N ILE A 169 9.89 -2.97 -11.30
CA ILE A 169 9.91 -2.45 -9.93
C ILE A 169 9.59 -3.58 -8.96
N SER A 170 10.30 -3.63 -7.84
CA SER A 170 10.15 -4.68 -6.82
C SER A 170 10.25 -4.10 -5.40
N TYR A 171 9.37 -4.56 -4.51
CA TYR A 171 9.35 -4.24 -3.08
C TYR A 171 8.59 -5.35 -2.35
N SER A 172 8.90 -5.56 -1.06
CA SER A 172 8.46 -6.75 -0.33
C SER A 172 7.11 -6.58 0.33
N GLU A 173 6.88 -5.45 0.99
CA GLU A 173 5.74 -5.24 1.89
C GLU A 173 5.26 -3.80 1.85
N VAL A 174 4.02 -3.56 2.26
CA VAL A 174 3.49 -2.23 2.56
C VAL A 174 2.71 -2.28 3.87
N GLN A 175 3.23 -1.58 4.87
CA GLN A 175 2.51 -1.33 6.11
C GLN A 175 1.75 -0.03 6.04
N LEU A 176 0.54 -0.03 6.58
CA LEU A 176 -0.37 1.11 6.57
C LEU A 176 -0.71 1.50 8.01
N PHE A 177 -0.68 2.79 8.28
CA PHE A 177 -0.86 3.31 9.63
C PHE A 177 -1.97 4.35 9.62
N GLY A 178 -2.85 4.32 10.62
CA GLY A 178 -3.99 5.21 10.68
C GLY A 178 -4.87 4.97 11.89
N TYR A 179 -6.06 5.58 11.85
CA TYR A 179 -7.10 5.32 12.82
C TYR A 179 -8.34 4.80 12.11
N SER A 180 -9.17 4.09 12.87
CA SER A 180 -10.47 3.60 12.41
C SER A 180 -11.41 3.62 13.60
N SER A 181 -12.71 3.75 13.33
CA SER A 181 -13.72 3.52 14.34
C SER A 181 -13.61 2.05 14.77
N GLN A 182 -13.11 1.80 15.97
CA GLN A 182 -13.18 0.47 16.54
C GLN A 182 -14.65 0.14 16.72
N THR A 183 -15.17 -0.85 15.98
CA THR A 183 -16.37 -1.52 16.45
C THR A 183 -16.00 -2.15 17.78
N SER A 184 -16.45 -1.55 18.86
CA SER A 184 -16.47 -2.21 20.15
C SER A 184 -17.34 -3.45 19.98
N SER A 185 -16.74 -4.59 19.66
CA SER A 185 -17.28 -5.87 20.11
C SER A 185 -17.16 -5.85 21.62
N GLN A 186 -18.09 -5.16 22.28
CA GLN A 186 -18.39 -5.48 23.67
C GLN A 186 -18.96 -6.89 23.65
N THR A 187 -18.10 -7.89 23.74
CA THR A 187 -18.43 -9.01 24.61
C THR A 187 -18.53 -8.38 25.99
N SER A 188 -19.77 -8.15 26.43
CA SER A 188 -20.11 -7.84 27.80
C SER A 188 -19.66 -8.99 28.71
N ALA A 189 -18.36 -9.02 29.03
CA ALA A 189 -17.90 -9.61 30.26
C ALA A 189 -18.09 -8.52 31.33
N ALA A 190 -19.12 -8.69 32.15
CA ALA A 190 -19.47 -7.81 33.25
C ALA A 190 -18.22 -7.44 34.07
N SER A 191 -17.79 -6.18 33.96
CA SER A 191 -16.78 -5.62 34.84
C SER A 191 -17.47 -5.13 36.11
N LYS A 192 -17.48 -5.98 37.14
CA LYS A 192 -17.77 -5.54 38.51
C LYS A 192 -16.59 -4.70 39.01
N TYR A 193 -16.58 -3.41 38.66
CA TYR A 193 -15.91 -2.42 39.48
C TYR A 193 -16.99 -1.66 40.25
N GLN A 194 -17.29 -2.14 41.46
CA GLN A 194 -17.97 -1.32 42.45
C GLN A 194 -16.99 -0.25 42.92
N PHE A 195 -17.27 1.02 42.61
CA PHE A 195 -16.72 2.15 43.34
C PHE A 195 -17.65 2.42 44.53
N SER A 196 -17.23 2.01 45.73
CA SER A 196 -17.90 2.38 46.97
C SER A 196 -17.36 3.73 47.46
N PHE A 197 -18.16 4.79 47.32
CA PHE A 197 -17.94 6.04 48.04
C PHE A 197 -18.49 5.90 49.46
N ASN A 198 -17.60 5.83 50.45
CA ASN A 198 -17.96 6.00 51.86
C ASN A 198 -17.99 7.49 52.18
N ILE A 199 -19.19 8.06 52.33
CA ILE A 199 -19.38 9.34 53.02
C ILE A 199 -19.97 9.00 54.39
N ARG A 200 -19.17 9.13 55.45
CA ARG A 200 -19.66 9.14 56.83
C ARG A 200 -20.20 10.53 57.14
N LYS A 201 -21.44 10.60 57.62
CA LYS A 201 -21.92 11.68 58.49
C LYS A 201 -21.68 11.27 59.94
#